data_AF-G0L087-F1
#
_entry.id   AF-G0L087-F1
#
_cell.length_a   1.000
_cell.length_b   1.000
_cell.length_c   1.000
_cell.angle_alpha   90.00
_cell.angle_beta   90.00
_cell.angle_gamma   90.00
#
_symmetry.space_group_name_H-M   'P 1'
#
loop_
_entity.id
_entity.type
_entity.pdbx_description
1 polymer ?
#
loop_
_entity_poly.entity_id
_entity_poly.type
_entity_poly.pdbx_seq_one_letter_code
_entity_poly.pdbx_strand_id
1 'polypeptide(L)'
;MEPSSLGRRSKQVRAKKRIEQLKGFYIHLAVFVIVNIMVITGAVVGNMGNGESFVEAFFNFGTFSTFFFWGIGVVFHGAKVFSYNPFFSKAWEERQIQKYMDADKNEMKKYL
;
A
#
# COMPACT_ATOMS: atom_id res chain seq x y z
N MET A 1 0.15 36.30 18.40
CA MET A 1 0.41 35.41 17.25
C MET A 1 -0.79 34.48 17.09
N GLU A 2 -1.41 34.45 15.91
CA GLU A 2 -2.77 33.92 15.66
C GLU A 2 -2.78 32.38 15.49
N PRO A 3 -3.46 31.61 16.36
CA PRO A 3 -3.48 30.14 16.32
C PRO A 3 -4.13 29.55 15.04
N SER A 4 -4.88 30.34 14.26
CA SER A 4 -5.53 29.88 13.01
C SER A 4 -4.57 29.63 11.83
N SER A 5 -3.35 30.20 11.88
CA SER A 5 -2.35 30.11 10.81
C SER A 5 -1.57 28.78 10.83
N LEU A 6 -1.27 28.27 12.03
CA LEU A 6 -0.59 26.99 12.26
C LEU A 6 -1.44 25.80 11.81
N GLY A 7 -2.75 25.85 12.08
CA GLY A 7 -3.71 24.82 11.66
C GLY A 7 -3.90 24.74 10.14
N ARG A 8 -3.83 25.87 9.41
CA ARG A 8 -3.90 25.90 7.94
C ARG A 8 -2.65 25.32 7.29
N ARG A 9 -1.45 25.67 7.79
CA ARG A 9 -0.18 25.09 7.31
C ARG A 9 -0.12 23.58 7.53
N SER A 10 -0.53 23.08 8.69
CA SER A 10 -0.50 21.64 8.98
C SER A 10 -1.44 20.82 8.09
N LYS A 11 -2.64 21.33 7.78
CA LYS A 11 -3.58 20.70 6.84
C LYS A 11 -3.02 20.65 5.41
N GLN A 12 -2.41 21.74 4.94
CA GLN A 12 -1.80 21.79 3.61
C GLN A 12 -0.62 20.82 3.47
N VAL A 13 0.24 20.72 4.49
CA VAL A 13 1.37 19.78 4.50
C VAL A 13 0.88 18.32 4.47
N ARG A 14 -0.14 18.00 5.26
CA ARG A 14 -0.75 16.65 5.26
C ARG A 14 -1.36 16.30 3.89
N ALA A 15 -2.09 17.23 3.28
CA ALA A 15 -2.66 17.04 1.95
C ALA A 15 -1.58 16.83 0.87
N LYS A 16 -0.51 17.63 0.89
CA LYS A 16 0.63 17.48 -0.04
C LYS A 16 1.31 16.11 0.11
N LYS A 17 1.61 15.71 1.36
CA LYS A 17 2.20 14.40 1.65
C LYS A 17 1.32 13.24 1.15
N ARG A 18 -0.01 13.36 1.29
CA ARG A 18 -0.94 12.33 0.79
C ARG A 18 -0.92 12.24 -0.74
N ILE A 19 -0.88 13.37 -1.45
CA ILE A 19 -0.79 13.39 -2.92
C ILE A 19 0.52 12.75 -3.39
N GLU A 20 1.64 13.06 -2.73
CA GLU A 20 2.95 12.50 -3.05
C GLU A 20 2.98 10.98 -2.86
N GLN A 21 2.40 10.47 -1.77
CA GLN A 21 2.24 9.04 -1.52
C GLN A 21 1.39 8.34 -2.59
N LEU A 22 0.27 8.96 -2.99
CA LEU A 22 -0.59 8.43 -4.05
C LEU A 22 0.14 8.39 -5.40
N LYS A 23 0.84 9.46 -5.77
CA LYS A 23 1.65 9.49 -7.00
C LYS A 23 2.72 8.40 -7.00
N GLY A 24 3.44 8.24 -5.89
CA GLY A 24 4.45 7.19 -5.75
C GLY A 24 3.85 5.79 -5.91
N PHE A 25 2.66 5.55 -5.35
CA PHE A 25 1.95 4.29 -5.54
C PHE A 25 1.57 4.04 -7.00
N TYR A 26 0.97 5.01 -7.68
CA TYR A 26 0.56 4.84 -9.08
C TYR A 26 1.75 4.65 -10.02
N ILE A 27 2.88 5.32 -9.76
CA ILE A 27 4.11 5.08 -10.52
C ILE A 27 4.60 3.65 -10.30
N HIS A 28 4.68 3.19 -9.04
CA HIS A 28 5.08 1.81 -8.75
C HIS A 28 4.14 0.79 -9.39
N LEU A 29 2.83 1.02 -9.33
CA LEU A 29 1.82 0.16 -9.97
C LEU A 29 1.96 0.15 -11.50
N ALA A 30 2.17 1.31 -12.12
CA ALA A 30 2.36 1.41 -13.57
C ALA A 30 3.62 0.67 -14.03
N VAL A 31 4.75 0.86 -13.33
CA VAL A 31 5.99 0.12 -13.59
C VAL A 31 5.78 -1.37 -13.41
N PHE A 32 5.10 -1.78 -12.33
CA PHE A 32 4.77 -3.18 -12.09
C PHE A 32 3.99 -3.79 -13.26
N VAL A 33 2.94 -3.12 -13.76
CA VAL A 33 2.14 -3.63 -14.90
C VAL A 33 2.98 -3.71 -16.17
N ILE A 34 3.69 -2.65 -16.54
CA ILE A 34 4.48 -2.59 -17.78
C ILE A 34 5.58 -3.66 -17.77
N VAL A 35 6.33 -3.78 -16.67
CA VAL A 35 7.42 -4.75 -16.54
C VAL A 35 6.87 -6.18 -16.57
N ASN A 36 5.78 -6.47 -15.87
CA ASN A 36 5.22 -7.82 -15.88
C ASN A 36 4.66 -8.23 -17.25
N ILE A 37 4.07 -7.31 -18.02
CA ILE A 37 3.67 -7.60 -19.40
C ILE A 37 4.89 -8.02 -20.23
N MET A 38 6.01 -7.31 -20.11
CA MET A 38 7.25 -7.65 -20.83
C MET A 38 7.82 -9.00 -20.38
N VAL A 39 7.85 -9.27 -19.07
CA VAL A 39 8.34 -10.53 -18.50
C VAL A 39 7.49 -11.71 -18.95
N ILE A 40 6.17 -11.61 -18.83
CA ILE A 40 5.23 -12.67 -19.26
C ILE A 40 5.36 -12.92 -20.76
N THR A 41 5.41 -11.85 -21.56
CA THR A 41 5.57 -11.99 -23.02
C THR A 41 6.89 -12.69 -23.36
N GLY A 42 7.99 -12.28 -22.73
CA GLY A 42 9.30 -12.89 -22.94
C GLY A 42 9.35 -14.36 -22.50
N ALA A 43 8.74 -14.69 -21.36
CA ALA A 43 8.65 -16.06 -20.86
C ALA A 43 7.83 -16.96 -21.81
N VAL A 44 6.66 -16.50 -22.26
CA VAL A 44 5.81 -17.25 -23.20
C VAL A 44 6.53 -17.47 -24.53
N VAL A 45 7.13 -16.41 -25.11
CA VAL A 45 7.86 -16.52 -26.39
C VAL A 45 9.07 -17.46 -26.24
N GLY A 46 9.80 -17.37 -25.13
CA GLY A 46 10.94 -18.25 -24.87
C GLY A 46 10.54 -19.72 -24.74
N ASN A 47 9.48 -20.01 -23.97
CA ASN A 47 8.98 -21.37 -23.78
C ASN A 47 8.43 -21.96 -25.09
N MET A 48 7.71 -21.16 -25.89
CA MET A 48 7.26 -21.59 -27.22
C MET A 48 8.44 -21.89 -28.16
N GLY A 49 9.52 -21.11 -28.08
CA GLY A 49 10.76 -21.37 -28.81
C GLY A 49 11.46 -22.68 -28.42
N ASN A 50 11.20 -23.18 -27.20
CA ASN A 50 11.70 -24.47 -26.71
C ASN A 50 10.78 -25.66 -27.05
N GLY A 51 9.72 -25.42 -27.82
CA GLY A 51 8.80 -26.46 -28.29
C GLY A 51 7.51 -26.61 -27.49
N GLU A 52 7.28 -25.77 -26.46
CA GLU A 52 5.98 -25.74 -25.76
C GLU A 52 4.89 -25.14 -26.66
N SER A 53 3.67 -25.66 -26.53
CA SER A 53 2.50 -25.00 -27.13
C SER A 53 2.21 -23.66 -26.41
N PHE A 54 1.46 -22.76 -27.05
CA PHE A 54 1.05 -21.50 -26.41
C PHE A 54 0.36 -21.72 -25.05
N VAL A 55 -0.49 -22.75 -24.96
CA VAL A 55 -1.25 -23.05 -23.74
C VAL A 55 -0.30 -23.50 -22.63
N GLU A 56 0.66 -24.39 -22.93
CA GLU A 56 1.66 -24.84 -21.95
C GLU A 56 2.54 -23.67 -21.48
N ALA A 57 3.07 -22.90 -22.43
CA ALA A 57 3.93 -21.76 -22.15
C ALA A 57 3.22 -20.68 -21.32
N PHE A 58 1.94 -20.43 -21.60
CA PHE A 58 1.13 -19.45 -20.87
C PHE A 58 0.79 -19.93 -19.46
N PHE A 59 0.31 -21.17 -19.29
CA PHE A 59 -0.05 -21.71 -17.98
C PHE A 59 1.14 -22.23 -17.16
N ASN A 60 2.36 -22.09 -17.66
CA ASN A 60 3.58 -22.41 -16.93
C ASN A 60 3.69 -21.56 -15.66
N PHE A 61 3.96 -22.21 -14.51
CA PHE A 61 4.12 -21.53 -13.23
C PHE A 61 5.22 -20.46 -13.25
N GLY A 62 6.31 -20.71 -13.98
CA GLY A 62 7.44 -19.79 -14.15
C GLY A 62 7.00 -18.45 -14.74
N THR A 63 6.08 -18.47 -15.71
CA THR A 63 5.56 -17.29 -16.43
C THR A 63 4.94 -16.26 -15.49
N PHE A 64 4.25 -16.72 -14.44
CA PHE A 64 3.54 -15.84 -13.48
C PHE A 64 4.23 -15.72 -12.11
N SER A 65 5.29 -16.48 -11.86
CA SER A 65 5.99 -16.46 -10.57
C SER A 65 6.46 -15.06 -10.17
N THR A 66 7.08 -14.31 -11.09
CA THR A 66 7.52 -12.93 -10.87
C THR A 66 6.35 -12.01 -10.52
N PHE A 67 5.25 -12.10 -11.26
CA PHE A 67 4.05 -11.31 -11.00
C PHE A 67 3.49 -11.56 -9.61
N PHE A 68 3.44 -12.82 -9.18
CA PHE A 68 2.91 -13.19 -7.87
C PHE A 68 3.75 -12.61 -6.72
N PHE A 69 5.06 -12.87 -6.71
CA PHE A 69 5.92 -12.43 -5.62
C PHE A 69 6.08 -10.90 -5.57
N TRP A 70 6.17 -10.23 -6.72
CA TRP A 70 6.23 -8.76 -6.76
C TRP A 70 4.87 -8.11 -6.46
N GLY A 71 3.77 -8.77 -6.85
CA GLY A 71 2.42 -8.31 -6.58
C GLY A 71 2.15 -8.15 -5.07
N ILE A 72 2.73 -9.02 -4.25
CA ILE A 72 2.69 -8.89 -2.78
C ILE A 72 3.26 -7.54 -2.33
N GLY A 73 4.40 -7.11 -2.88
CA GLY A 73 5.02 -5.82 -2.58
C GLY A 73 4.13 -4.62 -2.97
N VAL A 74 3.47 -4.69 -4.12
CA VAL A 74 2.50 -3.67 -4.57
C VAL A 74 1.28 -3.61 -3.65
N VAL A 75 0.76 -4.77 -3.22
CA VAL A 75 -0.36 -4.85 -2.26
C VAL A 75 0.01 -4.19 -0.94
N PHE A 76 1.19 -4.48 -0.37
CA PHE A 76 1.64 -3.85 0.87
C PHE A 76 1.87 -2.33 0.70
N HIS A 77 2.42 -1.89 -0.43
CA HIS A 77 2.57 -0.47 -0.73
C HIS A 77 1.21 0.22 -0.81
N GLY A 78 0.23 -0.40 -1.47
CA GLY A 78 -1.15 0.07 -1.56
C GLY A 78 -1.80 0.15 -0.18
N ALA A 79 -1.71 -0.90 0.64
CA ALA A 79 -2.24 -0.90 2.00
C ALA A 79 -1.69 0.28 2.83
N LYS A 80 -0.38 0.54 2.76
CA LYS A 80 0.26 1.68 3.41
C LYS A 80 -0.25 3.03 2.88
N VAL A 81 -0.33 3.18 1.56
CA VAL A 81 -0.69 4.45 0.92
C VAL A 81 -2.17 4.78 1.09
N PHE A 82 -3.05 3.79 1.05
CA PHE A 82 -4.48 3.99 1.29
C PHE A 82 -4.83 4.03 2.77
N SER A 83 -3.85 3.77 3.66
CA SER A 83 -4.11 3.59 5.09
C SER A 83 -5.16 2.50 5.34
N TYR A 84 -5.20 1.52 4.43
CA TYR A 84 -6.07 0.37 4.54
C TYR A 84 -5.39 -0.59 5.48
N ASN A 85 -5.93 -0.70 6.70
CA ASN A 85 -5.47 -1.64 7.68
C ASN A 85 -6.45 -2.82 7.71
N PRO A 86 -6.24 -3.90 6.93
CA PRO A 86 -7.16 -5.03 6.88
C PRO A 86 -7.30 -5.74 8.23
N PHE A 87 -6.37 -5.51 9.16
CA PHE A 87 -6.37 -6.09 10.51
C PHE A 87 -6.97 -5.17 11.59
N PHE A 88 -6.90 -3.85 11.42
CA PHE A 88 -7.36 -2.90 12.42
C PHE A 88 -8.46 -2.01 11.83
N SER A 89 -9.71 -2.35 12.13
CA SER A 89 -10.86 -1.51 11.76
C SER A 89 -10.80 -0.16 12.48
N LYS A 90 -11.45 0.88 11.92
CA LYS A 90 -11.65 2.17 12.60
C LYS A 90 -12.18 2.01 14.03
N ALA A 91 -13.01 1.00 14.28
CA ALA A 91 -13.55 0.71 15.61
C ALA A 91 -12.49 0.21 16.60
N TRP A 92 -11.42 -0.45 16.13
CA TRP A 92 -10.27 -0.76 16.98
C TRP A 92 -9.46 0.49 17.32
N GLU A 93 -9.19 1.36 16.34
CA GLU A 93 -8.49 2.63 16.57
C GLU A 93 -9.24 3.51 17.58
N GLU A 94 -10.56 3.67 17.40
CA GLU A 94 -11.43 4.43 18.31
C GLU A 94 -11.36 3.89 19.75
N ARG A 95 -11.39 2.55 19.90
CA ARG A 95 -11.27 1.90 21.22
C ARG A 95 -9.91 2.14 21.87
N GLN A 96 -8.82 2.14 21.10
CA GLN A 96 -7.50 2.41 21.67
C GLN A 96 -7.38 3.88 22.10
N ILE A 97 -7.83 4.82 21.26
CA ILE A 97 -7.83 6.25 21.60
C ILE A 97 -8.61 6.49 22.89
N GLN A 98 -9.82 5.91 23.00
CA GLN A 98 -10.64 6.00 24.20
C GLN A 98 -9.91 5.44 25.43
N LYS A 99 -9.21 4.29 25.28
CA LYS A 99 -8.43 3.67 26.35
C LYS A 99 -7.31 4.58 26.87
N TYR A 100 -6.59 5.26 25.97
CA TYR A 100 -5.54 6.21 26.34
C TYR A 100 -6.14 7.47 27.02
N MET A 101 -7.23 8.00 26.50
CA MET A 101 -7.92 9.15 27.12
C MET A 101 -8.43 8.84 28.52
N ASP A 102 -8.96 7.63 28.74
CA ASP A 102 -9.45 7.21 30.04
C ASP A 102 -8.30 6.88 31.01
N ALA A 103 -7.16 6.39 30.51
CA ALA A 103 -5.94 6.23 31.30
C ALA A 103 -5.40 7.60 31.78
N ASP A 104 -5.28 8.58 30.88
CA ASP A 104 -4.85 9.95 31.23
C ASP A 104 -5.78 10.60 32.27
N LYS A 105 -7.10 10.44 32.11
CA LYS A 105 -8.09 10.96 33.07
C LYS A 105 -7.94 10.33 34.45
N ASN A 106 -7.71 9.01 34.51
CA ASN A 106 -7.52 8.31 35.77
C ASN A 106 -6.19 8.68 36.43
N GLU A 107 -5.15 8.91 35.63
CA GLU A 107 -3.85 9.38 36.14
C GLU A 107 -3.97 10.78 36.72
N MET A 108 -4.63 11.73 36.03
CA MET A 108 -4.88 13.07 36.58
C MET A 108 -5.73 13.05 37.86
N LYS A 109 -6.72 12.17 37.96
CA LYS A 109 -7.52 12.00 39.19
C LYS A 109 -6.72 11.46 40.38
N LYS A 110 -5.56 10.83 40.15
CA LYS A 110 -4.68 10.33 41.22
C LYS A 110 -3.87 11.46 41.87
N TYR A 111 -3.72 12.58 41.17
CA TYR A 111 -2.95 13.75 41.62
C TYR A 111 -3.83 14.92 42.10
N LEU A 112 -5.15 14.74 42.10
CA LEU A 112 -6.17 15.64 42.65
C LEU A 112 -6.73 15.06 43.94
#